data_AF-A0A7K2QDW5-F1
#
_entry.id   AF-A0A7K2QDW5-F1
#
_cell.length_a   1.000
_cell.length_b   1.000
_cell.length_c   1.000
_cell.angle_alpha   90.00
_cell.angle_beta   90.00
_cell.angle_gamma   90.00
#
_symmetry.space_group_name_H-M   'P 1'
#
loop_
_entity.id
_entity.type
_entity.pdbx_description
1 polymer ?
#
loop_
_entity_poly.entity_id
_entity_poly.type
_entity_poly.pdbx_seq_one_letter_code
_entity_poly.pdbx_strand_id
1 'polypeptide(L)'
;MGGARREGRPWSGAKGPVPEINAVAELLHQYMEEAGLSLKDVHDKLTPESFPHGVDVPTQRQFYDLLDGKKLTLDVACAVIDICSGPDGDADVDSARRDEVAELFRQASREPRSSFRDLVTASEKVLSLRASLESLQQAYEESSAARDTAQVVVVWVLGLLLQTQNAVSSLTRQRDQLRAEAEKQPVLGAEVQRLQHRLDQAQQRERDTQELLDTALKDKASADRTANEAAVLIARQEAEIKRLKAAAEAAREALPTEEDMPLSVSEPVAFSVELNVNQASDEAGMAQADAMSLKARVLLEQGRQAVAASQERIAEAGTAGTLVVDPPVTEPPSPPLYGTTEGEAVNRDNSPFQPGPADSRQPGRHRFVSPRKGTGDRSGSGS
;
A
#
# COMPACT_ATOMS: atom_id res chain seq x y z
N MET A 1 -21.49 -72.49 -23.07
CA MET A 1 -20.03 -72.50 -23.36
C MET A 1 -19.43 -71.27 -22.69
N GLY A 2 -19.11 -71.35 -21.39
CA GLY A 2 -18.49 -70.23 -20.65
C GLY A 2 -16.97 -70.31 -20.81
N GLY A 3 -16.41 -69.53 -21.73
CA GLY A 3 -14.97 -69.36 -21.83
C GLY A 3 -14.47 -68.59 -20.62
N ALA A 4 -13.55 -69.17 -19.84
CA ALA A 4 -12.91 -68.52 -18.71
C ALA A 4 -12.27 -67.20 -19.19
N ARG A 5 -12.85 -66.07 -18.76
CA ARG A 5 -12.27 -64.74 -18.99
C ARG A 5 -10.89 -64.75 -18.33
N ARG A 6 -9.84 -64.49 -19.10
CA ARG A 6 -8.50 -64.26 -18.55
C ARG A 6 -8.63 -63.07 -17.61
N GLU A 7 -8.33 -63.26 -16.33
CA GLU A 7 -8.22 -62.18 -15.35
C GLU A 7 -7.22 -61.16 -15.92
N GLY A 8 -7.76 -60.05 -16.41
CA GLY A 8 -6.97 -58.96 -16.94
C GLY A 8 -6.13 -58.35 -15.82
N ARG A 9 -5.08 -57.63 -16.20
CA ARG A 9 -4.31 -56.83 -15.26
C ARG A 9 -5.29 -55.89 -14.53
N PRO A 10 -5.27 -55.84 -13.18
CA PRO A 10 -6.12 -54.91 -12.44
C PRO A 10 -5.84 -53.48 -12.92
N TRP A 11 -6.90 -52.68 -13.01
CA TRP A 11 -6.83 -51.27 -13.38
C TRP A 11 -5.81 -50.54 -12.50
N SER A 12 -5.06 -49.58 -13.07
CA SER A 12 -4.27 -48.69 -12.22
C SER A 12 -5.23 -47.88 -11.33
N GLY A 13 -4.81 -47.61 -10.08
CA GLY A 13 -5.52 -46.63 -9.27
C GLY A 13 -5.58 -45.29 -9.99
N ALA A 14 -6.72 -44.60 -9.88
CA ALA A 14 -6.95 -43.33 -10.56
C ALA A 14 -5.94 -42.26 -10.12
N LYS A 15 -5.53 -41.42 -11.07
CA LYS A 15 -4.47 -40.40 -10.98
C LYS A 15 -4.98 -39.03 -11.43
N GLY A 16 -6.25 -38.80 -11.26
CA GLY A 16 -6.89 -37.51 -11.46
C GLY A 16 -6.44 -36.46 -10.43
N PRO A 17 -6.64 -35.17 -10.75
CA PRO A 17 -6.12 -34.05 -9.97
C PRO A 17 -6.84 -33.82 -8.63
N VAL A 18 -8.04 -34.39 -8.46
CA VAL A 18 -8.86 -34.28 -7.26
C VAL A 18 -9.55 -35.62 -6.97
N PRO A 19 -9.82 -35.96 -5.70
CA PRO A 19 -10.36 -37.26 -5.32
C PRO A 19 -11.75 -37.54 -5.92
N GLU A 20 -12.56 -36.52 -6.20
CA GLU A 20 -13.88 -36.67 -6.82
C GLU A 20 -13.75 -37.16 -8.27
N ILE A 21 -12.74 -36.69 -9.01
CA ILE A 21 -12.47 -37.17 -10.38
C ILE A 21 -11.93 -38.60 -10.35
N ASN A 22 -11.18 -38.98 -9.31
CA ASN A 22 -10.77 -40.36 -9.08
C ASN A 22 -11.97 -41.27 -8.78
N ALA A 23 -12.92 -40.81 -7.97
CA ALA A 23 -14.17 -41.52 -7.70
C ALA A 23 -14.99 -41.73 -8.98
N VAL A 24 -15.07 -40.72 -9.86
CA VAL A 24 -15.72 -40.89 -11.17
C VAL A 24 -15.02 -41.96 -12.01
N ALA A 25 -13.69 -41.92 -12.09
CA ALA A 25 -12.92 -42.91 -12.83
C ALA A 25 -13.16 -44.35 -12.31
N GLU A 26 -13.21 -44.52 -10.98
CA GLU A 26 -13.51 -45.79 -10.34
C GLU A 26 -14.95 -46.27 -10.63
N LEU A 27 -15.94 -45.38 -10.58
CA LEU A 27 -17.32 -45.69 -10.94
C LEU A 27 -17.45 -46.14 -12.40
N LEU A 28 -16.76 -45.46 -13.33
CA LEU A 28 -16.77 -45.86 -14.73
C LEU A 28 -16.15 -47.24 -14.95
N HIS A 29 -15.06 -47.57 -14.25
CA HIS A 29 -14.48 -48.91 -14.28
C HIS A 29 -15.47 -49.97 -13.77
N GLN A 30 -16.18 -49.68 -12.67
CA GLN A 30 -17.19 -50.57 -12.13
C GLN A 30 -18.32 -50.82 -13.14
N TYR A 31 -18.85 -49.77 -13.79
CA TYR A 31 -19.90 -49.92 -14.78
C TYR A 31 -19.45 -50.71 -16.02
N MET A 32 -18.20 -50.53 -16.46
CA MET A 32 -17.62 -51.32 -17.56
C MET A 32 -17.48 -52.81 -17.19
N GLU A 33 -17.08 -53.10 -15.95
CA GLU A 33 -16.96 -54.47 -15.44
C GLU A 33 -18.33 -55.15 -15.33
N GLU A 34 -19.34 -54.45 -14.81
CA GLU A 34 -20.74 -54.90 -14.72
C GLU A 34 -21.31 -55.21 -16.11
N ALA A 35 -21.05 -54.34 -17.10
CA ALA A 35 -21.43 -54.56 -18.50
C ALA A 35 -20.59 -55.65 -19.18
N GLY A 36 -19.50 -56.08 -18.55
CA GLY A 36 -18.58 -57.08 -19.06
C GLY A 36 -17.86 -56.64 -20.34
N LEU A 37 -17.64 -55.34 -20.51
CA LEU A 37 -16.96 -54.74 -21.66
C LEU A 37 -15.48 -54.49 -21.34
N SER A 38 -14.60 -54.76 -22.30
CA SER A 38 -13.20 -54.32 -22.19
C SER A 38 -13.07 -52.85 -22.59
N LEU A 39 -11.96 -52.21 -22.17
CA LEU A 39 -11.59 -50.86 -22.61
C LEU A 39 -11.64 -50.70 -24.13
N LYS A 40 -11.15 -51.72 -24.85
CA LYS A 40 -11.14 -51.72 -26.30
C LYS A 40 -12.56 -51.77 -26.86
N ASP A 41 -13.44 -52.58 -26.28
CA ASP A 41 -14.84 -52.68 -26.73
C ASP A 41 -15.60 -51.37 -26.53
N VAL A 42 -15.32 -50.66 -25.43
CA VAL A 42 -15.90 -49.33 -25.20
C VAL A 42 -15.34 -48.32 -26.19
N HIS A 43 -14.02 -48.32 -26.42
CA HIS A 43 -13.40 -47.41 -27.38
C HIS A 43 -13.87 -47.63 -28.83
N ASP A 44 -13.98 -48.89 -29.27
CA ASP A 44 -14.44 -49.25 -30.62
C ASP A 44 -15.92 -48.85 -30.85
N LYS A 45 -16.70 -48.67 -29.78
CA LYS A 45 -18.11 -48.20 -29.82
C LYS A 45 -18.26 -46.68 -29.72
N LEU A 46 -17.21 -45.94 -29.35
CA LEU A 46 -17.29 -44.49 -29.31
C LEU A 46 -17.39 -43.94 -30.73
N THR A 47 -18.44 -43.15 -30.96
CA THR A 47 -18.64 -42.44 -32.22
C THR A 47 -18.57 -40.94 -31.97
N PRO A 48 -18.28 -40.11 -32.98
CA PRO A 48 -18.34 -38.65 -32.83
C PRO A 48 -19.72 -38.16 -32.35
N GLU A 49 -20.79 -38.90 -32.66
CA GLU A 49 -22.17 -38.60 -32.25
C GLU A 49 -22.39 -38.78 -30.73
N SER A 50 -21.54 -39.54 -30.05
CA SER A 50 -21.58 -39.72 -28.60
C SER A 50 -21.14 -38.46 -27.83
N PHE A 51 -20.61 -37.44 -28.52
CA PHE A 51 -20.08 -36.23 -27.91
C PHE A 51 -20.91 -34.99 -28.32
N PRO A 52 -21.77 -34.45 -27.43
CA PRO A 52 -22.71 -33.38 -27.77
C PRO A 52 -22.03 -32.04 -28.12
N HIS A 53 -20.76 -31.86 -27.75
CA HIS A 53 -19.99 -30.64 -27.97
C HIS A 53 -19.00 -30.72 -29.14
N GLY A 54 -19.12 -31.73 -30.01
CA GLY A 54 -18.24 -31.88 -31.18
C GLY A 54 -16.78 -32.16 -30.80
N VAL A 55 -16.58 -32.81 -29.66
CA VAL A 55 -15.25 -33.24 -29.21
C VAL A 55 -14.82 -34.44 -30.06
N ASP A 56 -13.59 -34.40 -30.57
CA ASP A 56 -13.03 -35.52 -31.31
C ASP A 56 -12.96 -36.78 -30.44
N VAL A 57 -13.25 -37.95 -31.02
CA VAL A 57 -13.14 -39.23 -30.32
C VAL A 57 -11.68 -39.42 -29.88
N PRO A 58 -11.39 -39.56 -28.57
CA PRO A 58 -10.03 -39.69 -28.10
C PRO A 58 -9.39 -40.95 -28.66
N THR A 59 -8.09 -40.92 -28.93
CA THR A 59 -7.34 -42.13 -29.29
C THR A 59 -7.36 -43.14 -28.15
N GLN A 60 -7.22 -44.44 -28.44
CA GLN A 60 -7.27 -45.48 -27.42
C GLN A 60 -6.29 -45.23 -26.24
N ARG A 61 -5.11 -44.69 -26.52
CA ARG A 61 -4.12 -44.32 -25.49
C ARG A 61 -4.62 -43.15 -24.62
N GLN A 62 -5.19 -42.11 -25.22
CA GLN A 62 -5.76 -41.00 -24.47
C GLN A 62 -6.96 -41.45 -23.65
N PHE A 63 -7.76 -42.38 -24.17
CA PHE A 63 -8.90 -42.95 -23.45
C PHE A 63 -8.47 -43.72 -22.21
N TYR A 64 -7.33 -44.43 -22.26
CA TYR A 64 -6.71 -45.00 -21.06
C TYR A 64 -6.34 -43.93 -20.03
N ASP A 65 -5.67 -42.85 -20.46
CA ASP A 65 -5.30 -41.75 -19.55
C ASP A 65 -6.54 -41.04 -18.96
N LEU A 66 -7.62 -40.90 -19.74
CA LEU A 66 -8.89 -40.31 -19.29
C LEU A 66 -9.56 -41.15 -18.22
N LEU A 67 -9.62 -42.48 -18.40
CA LEU A 67 -10.18 -43.39 -17.40
C LEU A 67 -9.26 -43.59 -16.19
N ASP A 68 -7.97 -43.30 -16.30
CA ASP A 68 -7.08 -43.10 -15.15
C ASP A 68 -7.35 -41.73 -14.45
N GLY A 69 -8.41 -40.99 -14.82
CA GLY A 69 -8.79 -39.70 -14.22
C GLY A 69 -8.04 -38.48 -14.78
N LYS A 70 -7.10 -38.65 -15.73
CA LYS A 70 -6.33 -37.52 -16.28
C LYS A 70 -7.14 -36.82 -17.36
N LYS A 71 -7.51 -35.57 -17.10
CA LYS A 71 -8.31 -34.73 -18.03
C LYS A 71 -9.68 -35.35 -18.36
N LEU A 72 -10.22 -36.21 -17.49
CA LEU A 72 -11.55 -36.78 -17.67
C LEU A 72 -12.58 -35.65 -17.75
N THR A 73 -13.42 -35.68 -18.78
CA THR A 73 -14.51 -34.71 -18.97
C THR A 73 -15.85 -35.38 -18.72
N LEU A 74 -16.85 -34.58 -18.35
CA LEU A 74 -18.21 -35.06 -18.12
C LEU A 74 -18.79 -35.74 -19.37
N ASP A 75 -18.55 -35.20 -20.56
CA ASP A 75 -19.04 -35.76 -21.82
C ASP A 75 -18.49 -37.17 -22.08
N VAL A 76 -17.19 -37.39 -21.82
CA VAL A 76 -16.57 -38.70 -21.97
C VAL A 76 -17.17 -39.69 -20.97
N ALA A 77 -17.38 -39.26 -19.72
CA ALA A 77 -17.99 -40.12 -18.70
C ALA A 77 -19.43 -40.51 -19.07
N CYS A 78 -20.25 -39.56 -19.52
CA CYS A 78 -21.61 -39.82 -20.01
C CYS A 78 -21.61 -40.76 -21.21
N ALA A 79 -20.73 -40.55 -22.20
CA ALA A 79 -20.62 -41.43 -23.36
C ALA A 79 -20.24 -42.88 -22.97
N VAL A 80 -19.39 -43.05 -21.95
CA VAL A 80 -19.05 -44.39 -21.42
C VAL A 80 -20.24 -45.04 -20.75
N ILE A 81 -21.02 -44.30 -19.95
CA ILE A 81 -22.26 -44.81 -19.34
C ILE A 81 -23.21 -45.33 -20.43
N ASP A 82 -23.42 -44.54 -21.48
CA ASP A 82 -24.33 -44.88 -22.58
C ASP A 82 -23.93 -46.16 -23.32
N ILE A 83 -22.62 -46.35 -23.50
CA ILE A 83 -22.08 -47.56 -24.13
C ILE A 83 -22.21 -48.78 -23.21
N CYS A 84 -22.04 -48.61 -21.90
CA CYS A 84 -22.14 -49.69 -20.92
C CYS A 84 -23.57 -50.20 -20.77
N SER A 85 -24.56 -49.32 -20.90
CA SER A 85 -25.97 -49.69 -20.76
C SER A 85 -26.54 -50.39 -22.00
N GLY A 86 -25.98 -50.10 -23.18
CA GLY A 86 -26.37 -50.77 -24.42
C GLY A 86 -27.78 -50.38 -24.91
N PRO A 87 -28.27 -50.99 -26.00
CA PRO A 87 -29.53 -50.60 -26.62
C PRO A 87 -30.78 -50.97 -25.80
N ASP A 88 -30.66 -51.96 -24.91
CA ASP A 88 -31.74 -52.45 -24.04
C ASP A 88 -31.60 -51.94 -22.60
N GLY A 89 -30.77 -50.91 -22.38
CA GLY A 89 -30.52 -50.31 -21.07
C GLY A 89 -31.79 -49.68 -20.46
N ASP A 90 -31.85 -49.66 -19.13
CA ASP A 90 -32.90 -48.97 -18.39
C ASP A 90 -32.56 -47.47 -18.30
N ALA A 91 -33.37 -46.64 -18.96
CA ALA A 91 -33.17 -45.19 -19.02
C ALA A 91 -33.15 -44.53 -17.63
N ASP A 92 -33.86 -45.08 -16.65
CA ASP A 92 -33.91 -44.52 -15.29
C ASP A 92 -32.57 -44.79 -14.56
N VAL A 93 -31.98 -45.98 -14.76
CA VAL A 93 -30.66 -46.34 -14.23
C VAL A 93 -29.57 -45.48 -14.86
N ASP A 94 -29.65 -45.25 -16.17
CA ASP A 94 -28.68 -44.45 -16.91
C ASP A 94 -28.72 -42.98 -16.49
N SER A 95 -29.92 -42.43 -16.31
CA SER A 95 -30.10 -41.08 -15.77
C SER A 95 -29.49 -40.96 -14.38
N ALA A 96 -29.75 -41.93 -13.48
CA ALA A 96 -29.20 -41.90 -12.12
C ALA A 96 -27.67 -41.95 -12.10
N ARG A 97 -27.05 -42.80 -12.95
CA ARG A 97 -25.59 -42.89 -13.09
C ARG A 97 -24.99 -41.58 -13.61
N ARG A 98 -25.62 -40.95 -14.61
CA ARG A 98 -25.17 -39.65 -15.14
C ARG A 98 -25.29 -38.55 -14.09
N ASP A 99 -26.36 -38.54 -13.30
CA ASP A 99 -26.56 -37.56 -12.23
C ASP A 99 -25.51 -37.70 -11.11
N GLU A 100 -25.19 -38.94 -10.73
CA GLU A 100 -24.13 -39.24 -9.75
C GLU A 100 -22.76 -38.72 -10.22
N VAL A 101 -22.38 -39.04 -11.46
CA VAL A 101 -21.14 -38.54 -12.06
C VAL A 101 -21.14 -37.00 -12.18
N ALA A 102 -22.26 -36.42 -12.59
CA ALA A 102 -22.39 -34.96 -12.72
C ALA A 102 -22.25 -34.24 -11.37
N GLU A 103 -22.73 -34.83 -10.28
CA GLU A 103 -22.55 -34.29 -8.93
C GLU A 103 -21.09 -34.35 -8.48
N LEU A 104 -20.37 -35.45 -8.72
CA LEU A 104 -18.94 -35.54 -8.43
C LEU A 104 -18.12 -34.51 -9.23
N PHE A 105 -18.44 -34.30 -10.51
CA PHE A 105 -17.81 -33.22 -11.30
C PHE A 105 -18.13 -31.82 -10.77
N ARG A 106 -19.33 -31.62 -10.22
CA ARG A 106 -19.75 -30.37 -9.59
C ARG A 106 -18.99 -30.12 -8.29
N GLN A 107 -18.77 -31.16 -7.49
CA GLN A 107 -17.96 -31.12 -6.26
C GLN A 107 -16.48 -30.85 -6.59
N ALA A 108 -15.91 -31.59 -7.55
CA ALA A 108 -14.57 -31.37 -8.09
C ALA A 108 -14.34 -29.92 -8.56
N SER A 109 -15.38 -29.30 -9.12
CA SER A 109 -15.33 -27.91 -9.60
C SER A 109 -15.44 -26.87 -8.48
N ARG A 110 -15.93 -27.24 -7.30
CA ARG A 110 -16.12 -26.36 -6.13
C ARG A 110 -14.90 -26.33 -5.21
N GLU A 111 -14.17 -27.43 -5.06
CA GLU A 111 -13.20 -27.59 -3.94
C GLU A 111 -11.77 -27.03 -4.13
N PRO A 112 -11.19 -26.81 -5.33
CA PRO A 112 -9.81 -26.28 -5.42
C PRO A 112 -9.69 -24.82 -5.88
N ARG A 113 -10.79 -24.12 -6.21
CA ARG A 113 -10.71 -22.74 -6.77
C ARG A 113 -10.65 -21.64 -5.72
N SER A 114 -11.15 -21.87 -4.51
CA SER A 114 -11.10 -20.87 -3.43
C SER A 114 -9.67 -20.61 -2.97
N SER A 115 -8.91 -21.67 -2.66
CA SER A 115 -7.53 -21.55 -2.17
C SER A 115 -6.59 -20.91 -3.19
N PHE A 116 -6.69 -21.26 -4.48
CA PHE A 116 -5.89 -20.63 -5.52
C PHE A 116 -6.28 -19.16 -5.75
N ARG A 117 -7.59 -18.85 -5.74
CA ARG A 117 -8.06 -17.46 -5.87
C ARG A 117 -7.59 -16.61 -4.69
N ASP A 118 -7.67 -17.13 -3.47
CA ASP A 118 -7.19 -16.45 -2.26
C ASP A 118 -5.67 -16.23 -2.33
N LEU A 119 -4.91 -17.19 -2.85
CA LEU A 119 -3.47 -17.05 -3.07
C LEU A 119 -3.15 -15.99 -4.14
N VAL A 120 -3.90 -15.96 -5.26
CA VAL A 120 -3.74 -14.95 -6.31
C VAL A 120 -4.08 -13.56 -5.76
N THR A 121 -5.19 -13.40 -5.05
CA THR A 121 -5.58 -12.14 -4.41
C THR A 121 -4.57 -11.70 -3.35
N ALA A 122 -4.03 -12.64 -2.56
CA ALA A 122 -2.96 -12.33 -1.62
C ALA A 122 -1.66 -11.90 -2.32
N SER A 123 -1.30 -12.53 -3.44
CA SER A 123 -0.14 -12.18 -4.26
C SER A 123 -0.29 -10.78 -4.88
N GLU A 124 -1.45 -10.48 -5.47
CA GLU A 124 -1.78 -9.16 -6.01
C GLU A 124 -1.71 -8.08 -4.92
N LYS A 125 -2.21 -8.37 -3.72
CA LYS A 125 -2.12 -7.47 -2.55
C LYS A 125 -0.67 -7.27 -2.09
N VAL A 126 0.16 -8.30 -2.11
CA VAL A 126 1.60 -8.16 -1.77
C VAL A 126 2.32 -7.32 -2.82
N LEU A 127 1.99 -7.47 -4.11
CA LEU A 127 2.55 -6.65 -5.19
C LEU A 127 2.16 -5.18 -5.05
N SER A 128 0.88 -4.88 -4.75
CA SER A 128 0.43 -3.50 -4.54
C SER A 128 1.08 -2.87 -3.30
N LEU A 129 1.20 -3.62 -2.20
CA LEU A 129 1.87 -3.15 -0.99
C LEU A 129 3.36 -2.90 -1.21
N ARG A 130 4.04 -3.70 -2.04
CA ARG A 130 5.45 -3.45 -2.40
C ARG A 130 5.63 -2.15 -3.19
N ALA A 131 4.80 -1.91 -4.19
CA ALA A 131 4.83 -0.65 -4.94
C ALA A 131 4.58 0.56 -4.01
N SER A 132 3.63 0.43 -3.07
CA SER A 132 3.41 1.47 -2.07
C SER A 132 4.59 1.67 -1.12
N LEU A 133 5.28 0.59 -0.74
CA LEU A 133 6.43 0.64 0.15
C LEU A 133 7.62 1.33 -0.53
N GLU A 134 7.89 1.04 -1.81
CA GLU A 134 8.92 1.73 -2.60
C GLU A 134 8.64 3.25 -2.69
N SER A 135 7.38 3.64 -2.93
CA SER A 135 6.98 5.04 -2.94
C SER A 135 7.19 5.73 -1.58
N LEU A 136 6.84 5.05 -0.48
CA LEU A 136 7.07 5.56 0.88
C LEU A 136 8.56 5.65 1.24
N GLN A 137 9.38 4.69 0.82
CA GLN A 137 10.83 4.75 0.99
C GLN A 137 11.42 5.94 0.26
N GLN A 138 11.00 6.19 -0.98
CA GLN A 138 11.43 7.36 -1.74
C GLN A 138 11.00 8.68 -1.06
N ALA A 139 9.77 8.75 -0.55
CA ALA A 139 9.30 9.92 0.22
C ALA A 139 10.10 10.12 1.52
N TYR A 140 10.47 9.03 2.20
CA TYR A 140 11.33 9.09 3.39
C TYR A 140 12.73 9.62 3.06
N GLU A 141 13.36 9.10 2.01
CA GLU A 141 14.70 9.54 1.55
C GLU A 141 14.71 11.01 1.15
N GLU A 142 13.72 11.45 0.35
CA GLU A 142 13.58 12.85 -0.05
C GLU A 142 13.36 13.78 1.15
N SER A 143 12.51 13.37 2.11
CA SER A 143 12.29 14.13 3.34
C SER A 143 13.54 14.16 4.23
N SER A 144 14.31 13.08 4.30
CA SER A 144 15.59 13.04 5.04
C SER A 144 16.63 13.95 4.39
N ALA A 145 16.75 13.94 3.07
CA ALA A 145 17.64 14.83 2.33
C ALA A 145 17.25 16.31 2.51
N ALA A 146 15.95 16.62 2.53
CA ALA A 146 15.44 17.96 2.79
C ALA A 146 15.76 18.43 4.22
N ARG A 147 15.60 17.54 5.22
CA ARG A 147 16.00 17.78 6.61
C ARG A 147 17.49 18.07 6.73
N ASP A 148 18.34 17.26 6.10
CA ASP A 148 19.80 17.45 6.16
C ASP A 148 20.22 18.76 5.49
N THR A 149 19.58 19.10 4.37
CA THR A 149 19.76 20.40 3.69
C THR A 149 19.34 21.56 4.61
N ALA A 150 18.17 21.48 5.24
CA ALA A 150 17.69 22.49 6.18
C ALA A 150 18.63 22.62 7.40
N GLN A 151 19.18 21.51 7.90
CA GLN A 151 20.16 21.51 8.99
C GLN A 151 21.45 22.24 8.58
N VAL A 152 21.98 21.98 7.38
CA VAL A 152 23.15 22.70 6.85
C VAL A 152 22.87 24.20 6.72
N VAL A 153 21.69 24.57 6.21
CA VAL A 153 21.27 25.97 6.11
C VAL A 153 21.18 26.63 7.48
N VAL A 154 20.59 25.97 8.48
CA VAL A 154 20.53 26.49 9.86
C VAL A 154 21.93 26.79 10.40
N VAL A 155 22.88 25.88 10.21
CA VAL A 155 24.28 26.09 10.64
C VAL A 155 24.92 27.28 9.93
N TRP A 156 24.72 27.40 8.61
CA TRP A 156 25.25 28.54 7.83
C TRP A 156 24.65 29.88 8.27
N VAL A 157 23.32 29.94 8.46
CA VAL A 157 22.60 31.15 8.84
C VAL A 157 22.97 31.58 10.27
N LEU A 158 23.18 30.62 11.19
CA LEU A 158 23.73 30.93 12.52
C LEU A 158 25.12 31.57 12.46
N GLY A 159 25.98 31.07 11.57
CA GLY A 159 27.29 31.69 11.32
C GLY A 159 27.17 33.13 10.82
N LEU A 160 26.28 33.38 9.86
CA LEU A 160 25.99 34.73 9.34
C LEU A 160 25.43 35.65 10.41
N LEU A 161 24.54 35.15 11.28
CA LEU A 161 23.96 35.92 12.37
C LEU A 161 25.05 36.38 13.36
N LEU A 162 25.95 35.47 13.73
CA LEU A 162 27.08 35.82 14.61
C LEU A 162 27.99 36.88 13.98
N GLN A 163 28.27 36.75 12.68
CA GLN A 163 29.08 37.73 11.94
C GLN A 163 28.40 39.12 11.91
N THR A 164 27.10 39.17 11.63
CA THR A 164 26.35 40.44 11.59
C THR A 164 26.23 41.09 12.96
N GLN A 165 26.02 40.32 14.03
CA GLN A 165 26.03 40.83 15.42
C GLN A 165 27.38 41.45 15.82
N ASN A 166 28.48 40.81 15.42
CA ASN A 166 29.82 41.35 15.62
C ASN A 166 30.02 42.66 14.84
N ALA A 167 29.54 42.73 13.59
CA ALA A 167 29.60 43.94 12.78
C ALA A 167 28.78 45.08 13.38
N VAL A 168 27.54 44.82 13.82
CA VAL A 168 26.66 45.80 14.49
C VAL A 168 27.34 46.32 15.77
N SER A 169 27.91 45.43 16.58
CA SER A 169 28.61 45.80 17.81
C SER A 169 29.85 46.66 17.54
N SER A 170 30.65 46.31 16.54
CA SER A 170 31.84 47.07 16.12
C SER A 170 31.48 48.46 15.59
N LEU A 171 30.51 48.53 14.66
CA LEU A 171 30.03 49.80 14.08
C LEU A 171 29.40 50.70 15.13
N THR A 172 28.67 50.14 16.10
CA THR A 172 28.10 50.90 17.22
C THR A 172 29.20 51.56 18.04
N ARG A 173 30.25 50.80 18.42
CA ARG A 173 31.40 51.34 19.17
C ARG A 173 32.13 52.43 18.39
N GLN A 174 32.38 52.22 17.10
CA GLN A 174 33.03 53.21 16.23
C GLN A 174 32.22 54.49 16.10
N ARG A 175 30.90 54.36 15.89
CA ARG A 175 29.99 55.50 15.85
C ARG A 175 30.02 56.29 17.15
N ASP A 176 29.96 55.60 18.29
CA ASP A 176 29.93 56.26 19.61
C ASP A 176 31.26 56.98 19.91
N GLN A 177 32.39 56.40 19.51
CA GLN A 177 33.71 57.06 19.58
C GLN A 177 33.77 58.32 18.71
N LEU A 178 33.42 58.21 17.42
CA LEU A 178 33.45 59.36 16.50
C LEU A 178 32.44 60.44 16.87
N ARG A 179 31.32 60.08 17.48
CA ARG A 179 30.35 61.06 17.99
C ARG A 179 30.95 61.87 19.14
N ALA A 180 31.67 61.24 20.07
CA ALA A 180 32.37 61.93 21.15
C ALA A 180 33.51 62.82 20.64
N GLU A 181 34.14 62.47 19.52
CA GLU A 181 35.16 63.32 18.86
C GLU A 181 34.55 64.47 18.06
N ALA A 182 33.39 64.25 17.41
CA ALA A 182 32.68 65.26 16.64
C ALA A 182 32.18 66.43 17.49
N GLU A 183 31.90 66.20 18.79
CA GLU A 183 31.61 67.26 19.76
C GLU A 183 32.78 68.26 19.90
N LYS A 184 34.02 67.79 19.69
CA LYS A 184 35.23 68.61 19.73
C LYS A 184 35.59 69.18 18.35
N GLN A 185 35.22 68.48 17.28
CA GLN A 185 35.54 68.85 15.90
C GLN A 185 34.33 68.70 14.97
N PRO A 186 33.66 69.81 14.59
CA PRO A 186 32.41 69.75 13.82
C PRO A 186 32.57 69.19 12.39
N VAL A 187 33.80 69.10 11.87
CA VAL A 187 34.10 68.55 10.53
C VAL A 187 33.77 67.05 10.44
N LEU A 188 33.75 66.32 11.56
CA LEU A 188 33.51 64.86 11.60
C LEU A 188 32.03 64.46 11.43
N GLY A 189 31.11 65.43 11.36
CA GLY A 189 29.66 65.15 11.28
C GLY A 189 29.25 64.28 10.09
N ALA A 190 29.89 64.47 8.93
CA ALA A 190 29.60 63.68 7.72
C ALA A 190 30.02 62.21 7.87
N GLU A 191 31.10 61.93 8.60
CA GLU A 191 31.61 60.58 8.82
C GLU A 191 30.70 59.80 9.81
N VAL A 192 30.22 60.48 10.85
CA VAL A 192 29.22 59.93 11.78
C VAL A 192 27.94 59.54 11.02
N GLN A 193 27.47 60.36 10.08
CA GLN A 193 26.30 60.02 9.26
C GLN A 193 26.54 58.80 8.37
N ARG A 194 27.72 58.68 7.74
CA ARG A 194 28.08 57.49 6.95
C ARG A 194 28.11 56.22 7.81
N LEU A 195 28.68 56.29 9.02
CA LEU A 195 28.68 55.17 9.95
C LEU A 195 27.28 54.81 10.44
N GLN A 196 26.43 55.80 10.72
CA GLN A 196 25.04 55.53 11.09
C GLN A 196 24.30 54.79 9.97
N HIS A 197 24.47 55.21 8.71
CA HIS A 197 23.88 54.50 7.58
C HIS A 197 24.36 53.05 7.47
N ARG A 198 25.67 52.80 7.65
CA ARG A 198 26.24 51.44 7.67
C ARG A 198 25.70 50.60 8.83
N LEU A 199 25.49 51.21 10.00
CA LEU A 199 24.89 50.54 11.16
C LEU A 199 23.44 50.16 10.88
N ASP A 200 22.65 51.06 10.30
CA ASP A 200 21.25 50.78 9.94
C ASP A 200 21.16 49.63 8.93
N GLN A 201 22.07 49.59 7.94
CA GLN A 201 22.18 48.48 6.99
C GLN A 201 22.56 47.16 7.68
N ALA A 202 23.53 47.17 8.60
CA ALA A 202 23.95 45.98 9.33
C ALA A 202 22.83 45.43 10.24
N GLN A 203 22.08 46.32 10.90
CA GLN A 203 20.91 45.95 11.70
C GLN A 203 19.78 45.38 10.85
N GLN A 204 19.55 45.92 9.65
CA GLN A 204 18.56 45.33 8.74
C GLN A 204 18.97 43.92 8.31
N ARG A 205 20.25 43.71 7.98
CA ARG A 205 20.77 42.38 7.64
C ARG A 205 20.64 41.39 8.80
N GLU A 206 20.88 41.82 10.04
CA GLU A 206 20.66 40.99 11.23
C GLU A 206 19.20 40.51 11.31
N ARG A 207 18.23 41.42 11.13
CA ARG A 207 16.80 41.06 11.10
C ARG A 207 16.48 40.08 9.98
N ASP A 208 16.93 40.36 8.77
CA ASP A 208 16.70 39.49 7.60
C ASP A 208 17.31 38.09 7.80
N THR A 209 18.47 38.01 8.45
CA THR A 209 19.15 36.74 8.78
C THR A 209 18.41 35.98 9.87
N GLN A 210 17.87 36.68 10.87
CA GLN A 210 17.05 36.10 11.93
C GLN A 210 15.74 35.51 11.36
N GLU A 211 15.06 36.24 10.46
CA GLU A 211 13.86 35.74 9.78
C GLU A 211 14.16 34.50 8.93
N LEU A 212 15.31 34.48 8.26
CA LEU A 212 15.76 33.32 7.49
C LEU A 212 16.05 32.11 8.40
N LEU A 213 16.62 32.32 9.59
CA LEU A 213 16.86 31.27 10.57
C LEU A 213 15.54 30.65 11.07
N ASP A 214 14.58 31.48 11.45
CA ASP A 214 13.27 31.03 11.93
C ASP A 214 12.55 30.22 10.84
N THR A 215 12.70 30.64 9.59
CA THR A 215 12.17 29.96 8.41
C THR A 215 12.83 28.59 8.22
N ALA A 216 14.17 28.52 8.26
CA ALA A 216 14.91 27.28 8.13
C ALA A 216 14.58 26.27 9.24
N LEU A 217 14.39 26.74 10.48
CA LEU A 217 13.97 25.90 11.61
C LEU A 217 12.56 25.32 11.42
N LYS A 218 11.62 26.12 10.88
CA LYS A 218 10.27 25.64 10.56
C LYS A 218 10.30 24.58 9.45
N ASP A 219 11.08 24.81 8.40
CA ASP A 219 11.22 23.88 7.28
C ASP A 219 11.83 22.56 7.74
N LYS A 220 12.89 22.61 8.56
CA LYS A 220 13.47 21.43 9.21
C LYS A 220 12.43 20.65 10.02
N ALA A 221 11.69 21.33 10.90
CA ALA A 221 10.66 20.68 11.72
C ALA A 221 9.54 20.04 10.88
N SER A 222 9.22 20.63 9.71
CA SER A 222 8.27 20.05 8.77
C SER A 222 8.81 18.79 8.08
N ALA A 223 10.07 18.81 7.67
CA ALA A 223 10.76 17.64 7.11
C ALA A 223 10.88 16.50 8.14
N ASP A 224 11.18 16.81 9.40
CA ASP A 224 11.22 15.82 10.49
C ASP A 224 9.85 15.16 10.71
N ARG A 225 8.75 15.93 10.69
CA ARG A 225 7.39 15.37 10.80
C ARG A 225 7.07 14.43 9.64
N THR A 226 7.34 14.86 8.41
CA THR A 226 7.05 14.10 7.20
C THR A 226 7.86 12.80 7.15
N ALA A 227 9.14 12.84 7.51
CA ALA A 227 9.98 11.64 7.60
C ALA A 227 9.48 10.66 8.67
N ASN A 228 9.06 11.14 9.84
CA ASN A 228 8.49 10.29 10.90
C ASN A 228 7.16 9.65 10.46
N GLU A 229 6.29 10.39 9.78
CA GLU A 229 5.03 9.87 9.23
C GLU A 229 5.30 8.76 8.20
N ALA A 230 6.24 8.97 7.27
CA ALA A 230 6.66 7.96 6.31
C ALA A 230 7.20 6.70 7.00
N ALA A 231 8.09 6.86 7.99
CA ALA A 231 8.68 5.73 8.73
C ALA A 231 7.61 4.87 9.44
N VAL A 232 6.58 5.49 10.04
CA VAL A 232 5.46 4.77 10.66
C VAL A 232 4.67 3.96 9.63
N LEU A 233 4.42 4.53 8.45
CA LEU A 233 3.70 3.83 7.38
C LEU A 233 4.52 2.68 6.78
N ILE A 234 5.83 2.87 6.58
CA ILE A 234 6.74 1.81 6.13
C ILE A 234 6.68 0.63 7.10
N ALA A 235 6.88 0.87 8.40
CA ALA A 235 6.83 -0.18 9.41
C ALA A 235 5.47 -0.93 9.43
N ARG A 236 4.37 -0.21 9.23
CA ARG A 236 3.03 -0.80 9.13
C ARG A 236 2.88 -1.68 7.90
N GLN A 237 3.35 -1.25 6.73
CA GLN A 237 3.26 -2.01 5.49
C GLN A 237 4.17 -3.24 5.50
N GLU A 238 5.39 -3.12 6.04
CA GLU A 238 6.29 -4.26 6.24
C GLU A 238 5.66 -5.34 7.12
N ALA A 239 4.97 -4.93 8.20
CA ALA A 239 4.24 -5.85 9.06
C ALA A 239 3.10 -6.57 8.33
N GLU A 240 2.32 -5.88 7.48
CA GLU A 240 1.25 -6.50 6.68
C GLU A 240 1.80 -7.43 5.59
N ILE A 241 2.89 -7.05 4.90
CA ILE A 241 3.56 -7.94 3.94
C ILE A 241 4.05 -9.21 4.65
N LYS A 242 4.65 -9.08 5.83
CA LYS A 242 5.07 -10.23 6.64
C LYS A 242 3.88 -11.12 7.03
N ARG A 243 2.75 -10.51 7.40
CA ARG A 243 1.50 -11.23 7.73
C ARG A 243 0.93 -11.99 6.54
N LEU A 244 0.85 -11.35 5.37
CA LEU A 244 0.35 -11.96 4.14
C LEU A 244 1.25 -13.09 3.65
N LYS A 245 2.58 -12.93 3.76
CA LYS A 245 3.54 -14.00 3.46
C LYS A 245 3.36 -15.20 4.38
N ALA A 246 3.21 -14.99 5.68
CA ALA A 246 2.95 -16.07 6.63
C ALA A 246 1.62 -16.80 6.34
N ALA A 247 0.58 -16.06 5.96
CA ALA A 247 -0.71 -16.64 5.56
C ALA A 247 -0.60 -17.45 4.25
N ALA A 248 0.15 -16.94 3.26
CA ALA A 248 0.38 -17.64 2.01
C ALA A 248 1.22 -18.91 2.20
N GLU A 249 2.24 -18.89 3.07
CA GLU A 249 3.02 -20.08 3.39
C GLU A 249 2.19 -21.13 4.11
N ALA A 250 1.35 -20.73 5.08
CA ALA A 250 0.41 -21.65 5.73
C ALA A 250 -0.60 -22.26 4.74
N ALA A 251 -1.07 -21.48 3.77
CA ALA A 251 -1.93 -21.98 2.69
C ALA A 251 -1.17 -22.94 1.75
N ARG A 252 0.13 -22.70 1.53
CA ARG A 252 0.99 -23.56 0.72
C ARG A 252 1.32 -24.88 1.41
N GLU A 253 1.61 -24.86 2.72
CA GLU A 253 1.82 -26.08 3.52
C GLU A 253 0.56 -26.94 3.60
N ALA A 254 -0.63 -26.34 3.47
CA ALA A 254 -1.89 -27.08 3.37
C ALA A 254 -2.10 -27.76 2.01
N LEU A 255 -1.31 -27.44 0.98
CA LEU A 255 -1.35 -28.11 -0.31
C LEU A 255 -0.47 -29.36 -0.30
N PRO A 256 -0.90 -30.48 -0.91
CA PRO A 256 -0.10 -31.69 -0.99
C PRO A 256 1.23 -31.42 -1.72
N THR A 257 2.32 -31.76 -1.05
CA THR A 257 3.69 -31.36 -1.38
C THR A 257 4.23 -32.12 -2.60
N GLU A 258 4.49 -31.44 -3.71
CA GLU A 258 5.43 -31.90 -4.74
C GLU A 258 6.77 -31.14 -4.58
N GLU A 259 7.85 -31.91 -4.52
CA GLU A 259 9.19 -31.52 -4.05
C GLU A 259 9.97 -30.51 -4.92
N ASP A 260 10.46 -29.47 -4.24
CA ASP A 260 11.75 -28.75 -4.28
C ASP A 260 12.47 -28.34 -5.59
N MET A 261 12.65 -27.01 -5.74
CA MET A 261 13.89 -26.39 -6.25
C MET A 261 14.16 -25.02 -5.60
N PRO A 262 15.41 -24.71 -5.17
CA PRO A 262 15.76 -23.42 -4.57
C PRO A 262 16.45 -22.44 -5.55
N LEU A 263 16.12 -21.15 -5.46
CA LEU A 263 16.86 -20.05 -6.09
C LEU A 263 17.16 -18.96 -5.05
N SER A 264 18.42 -18.50 -5.05
CA SER A 264 18.99 -17.50 -4.15
C SER A 264 19.28 -16.21 -4.92
N VAL A 265 19.04 -15.05 -4.31
CA VAL A 265 19.28 -13.71 -4.88
C VAL A 265 20.02 -12.83 -3.88
N SER A 266 21.06 -12.13 -4.35
CA SER A 266 21.97 -11.27 -3.57
C SER A 266 21.69 -9.76 -3.76
N GLU A 267 22.05 -8.96 -2.75
CA GLU A 267 21.84 -7.50 -2.63
C GLU A 267 23.09 -6.64 -2.98
N PRO A 268 22.96 -5.33 -3.31
CA PRO A 268 24.07 -4.42 -3.57
C PRO A 268 24.32 -3.32 -2.48
N VAL A 269 25.49 -2.68 -2.58
CA VAL A 269 26.13 -1.76 -1.59
C VAL A 269 26.15 -0.30 -2.08
N ALA A 270 26.08 0.67 -1.15
CA ALA A 270 26.01 2.12 -1.39
C ALA A 270 27.36 2.89 -1.19
N PHE A 271 27.44 4.10 -1.76
CA PHE A 271 28.60 5.00 -1.81
C PHE A 271 28.30 6.37 -1.14
N SER A 272 29.33 7.09 -0.66
CA SER A 272 29.19 8.41 -0.01
C SER A 272 30.21 9.44 -0.53
N VAL A 273 29.85 10.73 -0.48
CA VAL A 273 30.64 11.87 -0.97
C VAL A 273 30.75 12.94 0.13
N GLU A 274 31.93 13.55 0.26
CA GLU A 274 32.25 14.62 1.22
C GLU A 274 32.34 16.01 0.55
N LEU A 275 31.99 17.06 1.31
CA LEU A 275 32.04 18.47 0.91
C LEU A 275 32.97 19.27 1.83
N ASN A 276 33.80 20.12 1.22
CA ASN A 276 34.78 20.96 1.90
C ASN A 276 34.52 22.46 1.60
N VAL A 277 34.66 23.34 2.60
CA VAL A 277 34.39 24.78 2.49
C VAL A 277 35.54 25.57 3.12
N ASN A 278 36.17 26.45 2.33
CA ASN A 278 37.25 27.35 2.78
C ASN A 278 36.75 28.81 2.92
N GLN A 279 37.34 29.52 3.90
CA GLN A 279 37.00 30.89 4.33
C GLN A 279 37.68 31.98 3.49
N ALA A 280 37.03 33.15 3.37
CA ALA A 280 37.54 34.34 2.66
C ALA A 280 37.36 35.64 3.46
N SER A 281 38.13 36.66 3.07
CA SER A 281 38.43 37.95 3.73
C SER A 281 37.24 38.93 3.90
N ASP A 282 37.37 39.88 4.85
CA ASP A 282 36.31 40.67 5.49
C ASP A 282 35.48 41.61 4.57
N GLU A 283 36.03 42.15 3.49
CA GLU A 283 35.26 43.03 2.58
C GLU A 283 34.54 42.23 1.48
N ALA A 284 35.15 41.12 1.05
CA ALA A 284 34.46 40.06 0.30
C ALA A 284 33.37 39.39 1.17
N GLY A 285 33.53 39.42 2.50
CA GLY A 285 32.61 38.82 3.47
C GLY A 285 31.18 39.35 3.39
N MET A 286 30.97 40.64 3.11
CA MET A 286 29.61 41.22 3.02
C MET A 286 28.88 40.78 1.75
N ALA A 287 29.56 40.77 0.60
CA ALA A 287 28.98 40.26 -0.65
C ALA A 287 28.80 38.73 -0.60
N GLN A 288 29.72 38.04 0.08
CA GLN A 288 29.62 36.61 0.34
C GLN A 288 28.45 36.29 1.27
N ALA A 289 28.17 37.11 2.28
CA ALA A 289 27.01 36.95 3.16
C ALA A 289 25.69 37.08 2.38
N ASP A 290 25.58 38.08 1.50
CA ASP A 290 24.40 38.27 0.65
C ASP A 290 24.23 37.08 -0.33
N ALA A 291 25.33 36.62 -0.93
CA ALA A 291 25.32 35.43 -1.79
C ALA A 291 24.97 34.13 -1.04
N MET A 292 25.47 33.95 0.19
CA MET A 292 25.14 32.81 1.05
C MET A 292 23.68 32.85 1.50
N SER A 293 23.14 34.02 1.82
CA SER A 293 21.72 34.19 2.15
C SER A 293 20.82 33.85 0.96
N LEU A 294 21.18 34.30 -0.25
CA LEU A 294 20.46 33.93 -1.47
C LEU A 294 20.52 32.42 -1.72
N LYS A 295 21.70 31.82 -1.58
CA LYS A 295 21.88 30.36 -1.72
C LYS A 295 21.05 29.59 -0.69
N ALA A 296 21.05 30.02 0.57
CA ALA A 296 20.24 29.44 1.63
C ALA A 296 18.74 29.47 1.29
N ARG A 297 18.22 30.60 0.76
CA ARG A 297 16.82 30.70 0.32
C ARG A 297 16.49 29.71 -0.80
N VAL A 298 17.37 29.57 -1.79
CA VAL A 298 17.19 28.61 -2.90
C VAL A 298 17.15 27.17 -2.38
N LEU A 299 18.08 26.81 -1.48
CA LEU A 299 18.14 25.47 -0.89
C LEU A 299 16.91 25.16 -0.02
N LEU A 300 16.41 26.13 0.76
CA LEU A 300 15.18 25.96 1.54
C LEU A 300 13.97 25.77 0.63
N GLU A 301 13.87 26.53 -0.46
CA GLU A 301 12.77 26.38 -1.41
C GLU A 301 12.78 25.00 -2.08
N GLN A 302 13.94 24.52 -2.51
CA GLN A 302 14.10 23.15 -3.01
C GLN A 302 13.70 22.11 -1.95
N GLY A 303 14.13 22.29 -0.70
CA GLY A 303 13.75 21.44 0.42
C GLY A 303 12.24 21.42 0.65
N ARG A 304 11.55 22.56 0.56
CA ARG A 304 10.08 22.62 0.68
C ARG A 304 9.37 21.88 -0.44
N GLN A 305 9.84 22.02 -1.68
CA GLN A 305 9.28 21.30 -2.82
C GLN A 305 9.43 19.78 -2.64
N ALA A 306 10.58 19.33 -2.15
CA ALA A 306 10.81 17.91 -1.83
C ALA A 306 9.88 17.40 -0.71
N VAL A 307 9.71 18.18 0.36
CA VAL A 307 8.78 17.83 1.45
C VAL A 307 7.33 17.80 0.96
N ALA A 308 6.91 18.75 0.13
CA ALA A 308 5.56 18.77 -0.44
C ALA A 308 5.30 17.56 -1.33
N ALA A 309 6.26 17.20 -2.20
CA ALA A 309 6.18 16.00 -3.02
C ALA A 309 6.14 14.72 -2.17
N SER A 310 6.92 14.67 -1.08
CA SER A 310 6.90 13.56 -0.13
C SER A 310 5.54 13.42 0.56
N GLN A 311 4.93 14.54 0.98
CA GLN A 311 3.59 14.55 1.58
C GLN A 311 2.50 14.07 0.62
N GLU A 312 2.59 14.45 -0.65
CA GLU A 312 1.68 13.96 -1.70
C GLU A 312 1.78 12.44 -1.85
N ARG A 313 3.01 11.90 -1.95
CA ARG A 313 3.21 10.44 -2.03
C ARG A 313 2.75 9.69 -0.79
N ILE A 314 2.95 10.27 0.40
CA ILE A 314 2.44 9.71 1.66
C ILE A 314 0.90 9.65 1.63
N ALA A 315 0.25 10.72 1.17
CA ALA A 315 -1.20 10.76 1.05
C ALA A 315 -1.72 9.70 0.06
N GLU A 316 -1.09 9.58 -1.11
CA GLU A 316 -1.42 8.55 -2.11
C GLU A 316 -1.25 7.14 -1.56
N ALA A 317 -0.10 6.83 -0.95
CA ALA A 317 0.18 5.53 -0.33
C ALA A 317 -0.79 5.20 0.82
N GLY A 318 -1.18 6.20 1.62
CA GLY A 318 -2.15 6.04 2.70
C GLY A 318 -3.55 5.65 2.20
N THR A 319 -3.99 6.23 1.07
CA THR A 319 -5.27 5.85 0.46
C THR A 319 -5.25 4.45 -0.14
N ALA A 320 -4.15 4.06 -0.79
CA ALA A 320 -3.99 2.73 -1.38
C ALA A 320 -4.02 1.60 -0.34
N GLY A 321 -3.46 1.82 0.86
CA GLY A 321 -3.49 0.84 1.95
C GLY A 321 -4.84 0.68 2.67
N THR A 322 -5.80 1.59 2.43
CA THR A 322 -7.12 1.58 3.10
C THR A 322 -8.23 1.01 2.20
N LEU A 323 -7.99 0.91 0.90
CA LEU A 323 -8.94 0.36 -0.05
C LEU A 323 -8.81 -1.18 -0.10
N VAL A 324 -9.95 -1.84 0.14
CA VAL A 324 -10.21 -3.28 -0.07
C VAL A 324 -9.73 -4.20 1.06
N VAL A 325 -10.36 -4.04 2.23
CA VAL A 325 -10.87 -5.23 2.93
C VAL A 325 -12.37 -5.16 2.74
N ASP A 326 -12.89 -5.79 1.68
CA ASP A 326 -14.30 -6.15 1.70
C ASP A 326 -14.51 -6.95 2.98
N PRO A 327 -15.42 -6.53 3.89
CA PRO A 327 -15.73 -7.35 5.04
C PRO A 327 -16.08 -8.74 4.49
N PRO A 328 -15.58 -9.83 5.10
CA PRO A 328 -16.01 -11.15 4.68
C PRO A 328 -17.53 -11.11 4.64
N VAL A 329 -18.11 -11.51 3.51
CA VAL A 329 -19.56 -11.65 3.37
C VAL A 329 -19.98 -12.71 4.36
N THR A 330 -20.18 -12.30 5.61
CA THR A 330 -20.91 -13.07 6.59
C THR A 330 -22.32 -13.08 6.07
N GLU A 331 -22.68 -14.18 5.41
CA GLU A 331 -24.09 -14.50 5.16
C GLU A 331 -24.85 -14.23 6.47
N PRO A 332 -25.88 -13.38 6.44
CA PRO A 332 -26.67 -13.13 7.63
C PRO A 332 -27.20 -14.47 8.13
N PRO A 333 -27.09 -14.78 9.43
CA PRO A 333 -27.64 -16.02 9.97
C PRO A 333 -29.13 -16.05 9.61
N SER A 334 -29.54 -17.14 8.96
CA SER A 334 -30.93 -17.41 8.62
C SER A 334 -31.82 -17.10 9.82
N PRO A 335 -32.89 -16.30 9.67
CA PRO A 335 -33.73 -15.93 10.79
C PRO A 335 -34.29 -17.20 11.45
N PRO A 336 -34.30 -17.28 12.80
CA PRO A 336 -34.95 -18.37 13.48
C PRO A 336 -36.43 -18.37 13.13
N LEU A 337 -36.93 -19.53 12.69
CA LEU A 337 -38.36 -19.80 12.55
C LEU A 337 -39.01 -19.64 13.93
N TYR A 338 -39.55 -18.45 14.23
CA TYR A 338 -40.35 -18.23 15.42
C TYR A 338 -41.68 -18.97 15.29
N GLY A 339 -41.82 -20.03 16.07
CA GLY A 339 -43.10 -20.59 16.44
C GLY A 339 -43.92 -19.57 17.23
N THR A 340 -45.12 -19.32 16.73
CA THR A 340 -46.22 -18.66 17.43
C THR A 340 -46.49 -19.32 18.78
N THR A 341 -46.28 -18.60 19.88
CA THR A 341 -47.02 -18.83 21.12
C THR A 341 -47.53 -17.51 21.66
N GLU A 342 -48.80 -17.56 22.04
CA GLU A 342 -49.66 -16.47 22.42
C GLU A 342 -49.32 -15.93 23.82
N GLY A 343 -49.63 -14.64 24.02
CA GLY A 343 -50.14 -14.12 25.29
C GLY A 343 -49.13 -13.83 26.38
N GLU A 344 -48.87 -12.55 26.64
CA GLU A 344 -49.35 -11.92 27.89
C GLU A 344 -49.12 -10.41 27.86
N ALA A 345 -50.21 -9.68 28.07
CA ALA A 345 -50.22 -8.24 28.23
C ALA A 345 -50.06 -7.90 29.72
N VAL A 346 -48.99 -7.20 30.11
CA VAL A 346 -48.94 -6.43 31.36
C VAL A 346 -48.19 -5.12 31.16
N ASN A 347 -48.98 -4.11 30.78
CA ASN A 347 -49.12 -2.78 31.38
C ASN A 347 -48.04 -2.19 32.32
N ARG A 348 -47.85 -0.88 32.13
CA ARG A 348 -47.51 0.23 33.07
C ARG A 348 -46.09 0.78 33.12
N ASP A 349 -46.03 2.05 32.69
CA ASP A 349 -45.61 3.21 33.47
C ASP A 349 -44.43 3.04 34.44
N ASN A 350 -43.28 3.63 34.11
CA ASN A 350 -42.80 4.72 34.94
C ASN A 350 -41.77 5.61 34.23
N SER A 351 -41.88 6.88 34.57
CA SER A 351 -41.25 8.04 33.94
C SER A 351 -39.89 8.37 34.64
N PRO A 352 -39.31 9.58 34.51
CA PRO A 352 -37.94 9.80 34.04
C PRO A 352 -36.96 10.15 35.17
N PHE A 353 -35.65 10.07 34.92
CA PHE A 353 -34.67 10.80 35.73
C PHE A 353 -33.44 11.22 34.90
N GLN A 354 -33.40 12.51 34.54
CA GLN A 354 -32.15 13.26 34.44
C GLN A 354 -31.78 13.78 35.84
N PRO A 355 -30.48 13.94 36.12
CA PRO A 355 -30.03 15.29 36.46
C PRO A 355 -28.67 15.63 35.83
N GLY A 356 -28.68 16.70 35.03
CA GLY A 356 -27.97 17.96 35.31
C GLY A 356 -26.44 18.03 35.32
N PRO A 357 -25.87 19.21 34.96
CA PRO A 357 -24.50 19.36 34.48
C PRO A 357 -23.52 19.86 35.56
N ALA A 358 -22.25 19.45 35.46
CA ALA A 358 -21.15 20.02 36.23
C ALA A 358 -20.25 20.89 35.33
N ASP A 359 -20.61 22.17 35.33
CA ASP A 359 -19.75 23.35 35.46
C ASP A 359 -18.22 23.09 35.56
N SER A 360 -17.44 23.59 34.59
CA SER A 360 -16.00 23.87 34.74
C SER A 360 -15.48 24.82 33.66
N ARG A 361 -15.68 26.11 33.92
CA ARG A 361 -14.70 27.22 33.80
C ARG A 361 -13.74 27.22 32.59
N GLN A 362 -14.09 28.04 31.60
CA GLN A 362 -13.16 28.69 30.68
C GLN A 362 -12.37 29.81 31.39
N PRO A 363 -11.07 30.01 31.06
CA PRO A 363 -10.42 31.30 31.24
C PRO A 363 -10.24 32.06 29.90
N GLY A 364 -10.78 33.29 29.88
CA GLY A 364 -10.03 34.47 29.42
C GLY A 364 -9.85 34.70 27.92
N ARG A 365 -10.89 35.14 27.22
CA ARG A 365 -10.74 35.89 25.95
C ARG A 365 -10.25 37.31 26.23
N HIS A 366 -8.99 37.60 25.90
CA HIS A 366 -8.54 38.98 25.69
C HIS A 366 -9.11 39.52 24.37
N ARG A 367 -10.01 40.51 24.47
CA ARG A 367 -10.45 41.34 23.34
C ARG A 367 -9.31 42.27 22.93
N PHE A 368 -8.72 42.02 21.76
CA PHE A 368 -7.94 43.02 21.04
C PHE A 368 -8.91 44.03 20.42
N VAL A 369 -8.74 45.30 20.79
CA VAL A 369 -9.42 46.45 20.19
C VAL A 369 -8.66 46.82 18.92
N SER A 370 -9.28 46.64 17.75
CA SER A 370 -8.74 47.14 16.48
C SER A 370 -8.98 48.65 16.35
N PRO A 371 -7.98 49.45 15.93
CA PRO A 371 -8.22 50.84 15.59
C PRO A 371 -8.80 50.99 14.18
N ARG A 372 -9.69 52.00 14.08
CA ARG A 372 -10.37 52.54 12.90
C ARG A 372 -9.54 52.54 11.61
N LYS A 373 -10.13 51.99 10.54
CA LYS A 373 -9.81 52.34 9.14
C LYS A 373 -10.15 53.81 8.89
N GLY A 374 -9.13 54.62 8.61
CA GLY A 374 -9.28 55.92 7.97
C GLY A 374 -9.47 55.72 6.46
N THR A 375 -10.65 56.11 5.97
CA THR A 375 -10.92 56.31 4.54
C THR A 375 -10.23 57.59 4.09
N GLY A 376 -9.16 57.47 3.32
CA GLY A 376 -8.51 58.58 2.63
C GLY A 376 -8.85 58.55 1.16
N ASP A 377 -9.80 59.38 0.75
CA ASP A 377 -10.02 59.80 -0.62
C ASP A 377 -8.74 60.41 -1.21
N ARG A 378 -8.34 59.95 -2.39
CA ARG A 378 -7.45 60.72 -3.30
C ARG A 378 -8.08 60.75 -4.69
N SER A 379 -8.95 61.72 -4.86
CA SER A 379 -9.11 62.48 -6.09
C SER A 379 -7.81 63.21 -6.43
N GLY A 380 -7.35 63.11 -7.68
CA GLY A 380 -6.13 63.77 -8.14
C GLY A 380 -5.89 63.59 -9.63
N SER A 381 -6.75 64.20 -10.43
CA SER A 381 -6.58 64.53 -11.84
C SER A 381 -5.37 65.42 -12.09
N GLY A 382 -4.64 65.20 -13.18
CA GLY A 382 -3.64 66.13 -13.69
C GLY A 382 -3.16 65.71 -15.08
N SER A 383 -3.76 66.34 -16.09
CA SER A 383 -3.27 66.43 -17.47
C SER A 383 -2.06 67.34 -17.59
#